data_AF-A0A286URP2-F1
#
_entry.id   AF-A0A286URP2-F1
#
_cell.length_a   1.000
_cell.length_b   1.000
_cell.length_c   1.000
_cell.angle_alpha   90.00
_cell.angle_beta   90.00
_cell.angle_gamma   90.00
#
_symmetry.space_group_name_H-M   'P 1'
#
loop_
_entity.id
_entity.type
_entity.pdbx_description
1 polymer ?
#
loop_
_entity_poly.entity_id
_entity_poly.type
_entity_poly.pdbx_seq_one_letter_code
_entity_poly.pdbx_strand_id
1 'polypeptide(L)'
;MPKEHRRKTNGHDQSVRLNKRQFTLGGDIDHVEIGKQIDETANDILSTLSSTEKANISKKEKQLAKHEAFLQRLESGHAPYSKSHARRLKRKEKEKLVSGMEDVALALPSLDEDLSQELDRTQAIDPSNNPGIRPSRRTKPGLIGEGKGIPLSNKQRQKVLKTEKARQPLLLASKEFSTNPFAALRIHAQNTLVKHEKEK
;
A
#
# COMPACT_ATOMS: atom_id res chain seq x y z
N MET A 1 -3.55 -52.61 -6.02
CA MET A 1 -3.40 -51.33 -6.75
C MET A 1 -3.44 -50.19 -5.74
N PRO A 2 -2.32 -49.53 -5.41
CA PRO A 2 -2.29 -48.42 -4.47
C PRO A 2 -2.90 -47.17 -5.10
N LYS A 3 -3.78 -46.47 -4.37
CA LYS A 3 -4.43 -45.24 -4.84
C LYS A 3 -3.45 -44.07 -4.78
N GLU A 4 -3.30 -43.39 -5.91
CA GLU A 4 -2.47 -42.19 -6.06
C GLU A 4 -3.10 -41.01 -5.29
N HIS A 5 -2.42 -40.52 -4.25
CA HIS A 5 -2.84 -39.32 -3.53
C HIS A 5 -2.38 -38.06 -4.29
N ARG A 6 -3.33 -37.30 -4.83
CA ARG A 6 -3.09 -35.97 -5.42
C ARG A 6 -2.40 -35.06 -4.39
N ARG A 7 -1.17 -34.66 -4.69
CA ARG A 7 -0.46 -33.62 -3.93
C ARG A 7 -1.18 -32.28 -4.12
N LYS A 8 -1.61 -31.67 -3.02
CA LYS A 8 -2.10 -30.29 -3.01
C LYS A 8 -0.94 -29.40 -3.49
N THR A 9 -1.16 -28.69 -4.58
CA THR A 9 -0.25 -27.66 -5.05
C THR A 9 -0.17 -26.58 -3.98
N ASN A 10 1.02 -26.38 -3.42
CA ASN A 10 1.30 -25.27 -2.51
C ASN A 10 0.85 -23.96 -3.15
N GLY A 11 0.09 -23.17 -2.39
CA GLY A 11 -0.37 -21.85 -2.82
C GLY A 11 0.81 -20.96 -3.22
N HIS A 12 0.57 -20.08 -4.19
CA HIS A 12 1.56 -19.13 -4.67
C HIS A 12 2.16 -18.30 -3.52
N ASP A 13 3.47 -18.13 -3.54
CA ASP A 13 4.15 -17.17 -2.67
C ASP A 13 3.64 -15.76 -2.96
N GLN A 14 3.26 -15.02 -1.91
CA GLN A 14 2.80 -13.65 -2.05
C GLN A 14 3.92 -12.78 -2.63
N SER A 15 3.64 -12.13 -3.77
CA SER A 15 4.60 -11.32 -4.52
C SER A 15 5.06 -10.05 -3.79
N VAL A 16 4.43 -9.71 -2.65
CA VAL A 16 4.75 -8.53 -1.85
C VAL A 16 4.76 -8.93 -0.37
N ARG A 17 5.94 -8.88 0.25
CA ARG A 17 6.06 -8.89 1.72
C ARG A 17 5.60 -7.53 2.21
N LEU A 18 4.35 -7.42 2.65
CA LEU A 18 3.87 -6.21 3.31
C LEU A 18 4.69 -6.00 4.59
N ASN A 19 5.23 -4.80 4.77
CA ASN A 19 5.84 -4.41 6.04
C ASN A 19 4.79 -4.65 7.14
N LYS A 20 5.19 -5.32 8.22
CA LYS A 20 4.32 -5.61 9.37
C LYS A 20 3.73 -4.28 9.83
N ARG A 21 2.40 -4.13 9.71
CA ARG A 21 1.70 -2.93 10.16
C ARG A 21 1.96 -2.77 11.65
N GLN A 22 2.62 -1.67 12.02
CA GLN A 22 2.67 -1.23 13.41
C GLN A 22 1.28 -0.68 13.72
N PHE A 23 0.59 -1.32 14.67
CA PHE A 23 -0.65 -0.79 15.22
C PHE A 23 -0.26 0.22 16.29
N THR A 24 -0.55 1.50 16.07
CA THR A 24 -0.60 2.50 17.14
C THR A 24 -2.07 2.71 17.49
N LEU A 25 -2.44 2.35 18.71
CA LEU A 25 -3.76 2.55 19.31
C LEU A 25 -3.61 3.67 20.34
N GLY A 26 -4.04 4.88 20.00
CA GLY A 26 -4.09 6.02 20.95
C GLY A 26 -2.73 6.62 21.24
N GLY A 27 -2.66 7.95 21.31
CA GLY A 27 -1.41 8.68 21.48
C GLY A 27 -0.84 8.50 22.87
N ASP A 28 0.34 7.88 22.93
CA ASP A 28 1.55 8.35 23.59
C ASP A 28 2.71 7.57 22.96
N ILE A 29 3.74 8.27 22.50
CA ILE A 29 4.91 7.64 21.86
C ILE A 29 5.88 7.29 22.99
N ASP A 30 5.66 6.14 23.62
CA ASP A 30 6.68 5.58 24.50
C ASP A 30 7.86 5.11 23.65
N HIS A 31 8.98 5.81 23.78
CA HIS A 31 10.24 5.41 23.18
C HIS A 31 10.72 4.10 23.84
N VAL A 32 10.39 2.97 23.22
CA VAL A 32 10.88 1.66 23.65
C VAL A 32 12.31 1.48 23.14
N GLU A 33 13.29 1.68 24.02
CA GLU A 33 14.69 1.36 23.74
C GLU A 33 14.87 -0.15 23.64
N ILE A 34 15.04 -0.62 22.41
CA ILE A 34 15.28 -2.03 22.08
C ILE A 34 16.65 -2.41 22.65
N GLY A 35 16.66 -3.07 23.81
CA GLY A 35 17.88 -3.57 24.46
C GLY A 35 17.97 -3.32 25.97
N LYS A 36 17.08 -2.52 26.57
CA LYS A 36 17.10 -2.25 28.01
C LYS A 36 16.90 -3.47 28.91
N GLN A 37 16.22 -4.51 28.41
CA GLN A 37 15.83 -5.69 29.21
C GLN A 37 16.63 -6.95 28.87
N ILE A 38 17.80 -6.83 28.23
CA ILE A 38 18.62 -8.01 27.87
C ILE A 38 19.16 -8.70 29.13
N ASP A 39 19.37 -7.96 30.21
CA ASP A 39 19.93 -8.46 31.47
C ASP A 39 18.86 -8.86 32.50
N GLU A 40 17.57 -8.64 32.19
CA GLU A 40 16.47 -9.02 33.08
C GLU A 40 16.12 -10.50 32.88
N THR A 41 16.06 -11.24 33.99
CA THR A 41 15.63 -12.64 33.99
C THR A 41 14.18 -12.72 33.52
N ALA A 42 13.85 -13.69 32.67
CA ALA A 42 12.48 -13.84 32.11
C ALA A 42 11.37 -13.88 33.18
N ASN A 43 11.67 -14.33 34.40
CA ASN A 43 10.75 -14.33 35.52
C ASN A 43 10.46 -12.92 36.08
N ASP A 44 11.42 -11.99 36.02
CA ASP A 44 11.23 -10.58 36.43
C ASP A 44 10.39 -9.80 35.41
N ILE A 45 10.56 -10.11 34.12
CA ILE A 45 9.71 -9.55 33.06
C ILE A 45 8.27 -10.06 33.20
N LEU A 46 8.09 -11.34 33.57
CA LEU A 46 6.75 -11.91 33.80
C LEU A 46 6.11 -11.40 35.10
N SER A 47 6.90 -11.13 36.14
CA SER A 47 6.39 -10.62 37.41
C SER A 47 5.93 -9.16 37.28
N THR A 48 6.68 -8.31 36.58
CA THR A 48 6.33 -6.90 36.29
C THR A 48 5.08 -6.76 35.41
N LEU A 49 4.89 -7.66 34.44
CA LEU A 49 3.65 -7.75 33.65
C LEU A 49 2.47 -8.30 34.46
N SER A 50 2.72 -9.10 35.48
CA SER A 50 1.66 -9.62 36.36
C SER A 50 1.27 -8.65 37.48
N SER A 51 2.16 -7.71 37.82
CA SER A 51 1.94 -6.65 38.81
C SER A 51 1.20 -5.44 38.24
N THR A 52 0.95 -5.38 36.92
CA THR A 52 -0.05 -4.45 36.38
C THR A 52 -1.39 -4.86 36.99
N GLU A 53 -1.87 -4.02 37.90
CA GLU A 53 -2.97 -4.25 38.80
C GLU A 53 -4.16 -4.86 38.06
N LYS A 54 -4.38 -6.16 38.24
CA LYS A 54 -5.69 -6.74 38.01
C LYS A 54 -6.58 -6.12 39.08
N ALA A 55 -7.18 -4.97 38.77
CA ALA A 55 -8.17 -4.36 39.62
C ALA A 55 -9.14 -5.47 40.05
N ASN A 56 -9.33 -5.63 41.36
CA ASN A 56 -10.26 -6.59 41.93
C ASN A 56 -11.70 -6.11 41.69
N ILE A 57 -12.04 -5.85 40.43
CA ILE A 57 -13.36 -5.43 40.00
C ILE A 57 -14.33 -6.57 40.26
N SER A 58 -15.43 -6.22 40.94
CA SER A 58 -16.47 -7.18 41.28
C SER A 58 -17.06 -7.77 39.99
N LYS A 59 -17.60 -8.99 40.06
CA LYS A 59 -18.23 -9.63 38.89
C LYS A 59 -19.33 -8.74 38.28
N LYS A 60 -20.00 -7.94 39.13
CA LYS A 60 -21.03 -6.98 38.74
C LYS A 60 -20.45 -5.80 37.95
N GLU A 61 -19.35 -5.20 38.42
CA GLU A 61 -18.64 -4.14 37.68
C GLU A 61 -18.13 -4.64 36.32
N LYS A 62 -17.57 -5.86 36.27
CA LYS A 62 -17.14 -6.48 35.01
C LYS A 62 -18.29 -6.61 34.02
N GLN A 63 -19.47 -6.98 34.50
CA GLN A 63 -20.65 -7.14 33.64
C GLN A 63 -21.17 -5.78 33.14
N LEU A 64 -21.18 -4.77 34.00
CA LEU A 64 -21.57 -3.40 33.64
C LEU A 64 -20.59 -2.80 32.62
N ALA A 65 -19.28 -2.89 32.86
CA ALA A 65 -18.27 -2.41 31.92
C ALA A 65 -18.36 -3.11 30.55
N LYS A 66 -18.67 -4.41 30.53
CA LYS A 66 -18.93 -5.15 29.27
C LYS A 66 -20.19 -4.66 28.57
N HIS A 67 -21.26 -4.41 29.32
CA HIS A 67 -22.52 -3.92 28.78
C HIS A 67 -22.37 -2.51 28.21
N GLU A 68 -21.68 -1.62 28.93
CA GLU A 68 -21.38 -0.25 28.49
C GLU A 68 -20.48 -0.24 27.23
N ALA A 69 -19.40 -1.03 27.22
CA ALA A 69 -18.54 -1.17 26.05
C ALA A 69 -19.31 -1.74 24.83
N PHE A 70 -20.30 -2.60 25.07
CA PHE A 70 -21.16 -3.12 24.02
C PHE A 70 -22.10 -2.04 23.47
N LEU A 71 -22.71 -1.21 24.31
CA LEU A 71 -23.52 -0.07 23.89
C LEU A 71 -22.70 0.95 23.11
N GLN A 72 -21.52 1.34 23.60
CA GLN A 72 -20.59 2.22 22.89
C GLN A 72 -20.19 1.64 21.52
N ARG A 73 -20.01 0.32 21.42
CA ARG A 73 -19.73 -0.35 20.13
C ARG A 73 -20.93 -0.32 19.19
N LEU A 74 -22.16 -0.40 19.70
CA LEU A 74 -23.36 -0.27 18.89
C LEU A 74 -23.56 1.17 18.41
N GLU A 75 -23.33 2.13 19.29
CA GLU A 75 -23.39 3.57 18.99
C GLU A 75 -22.32 3.98 17.96
N SER A 76 -21.07 3.52 18.13
CA SER A 76 -19.97 3.78 17.18
C SER A 76 -20.05 2.94 15.91
N GLY A 77 -20.65 1.75 15.98
CA GLY A 77 -20.73 0.78 14.88
C GLY A 77 -21.91 1.01 13.93
N HIS A 78 -22.93 1.74 14.36
CA HIS A 78 -24.01 2.15 13.48
C HIS A 78 -23.60 3.45 12.79
N ALA A 79 -22.95 3.34 11.63
CA ALA A 79 -22.97 4.46 10.70
C ALA A 79 -24.46 4.84 10.52
N PRO A 80 -24.87 6.11 10.72
CA PRO A 80 -26.28 6.54 10.70
C PRO A 80 -26.96 6.31 9.35
N TYR A 81 -26.22 5.80 8.38
CA TYR A 81 -26.69 5.57 7.03
C TYR A 81 -26.21 4.22 6.49
N SER A 82 -27.03 3.66 5.60
CA SER A 82 -26.76 2.38 4.94
C SER A 82 -25.41 2.36 4.18
N LYS A 83 -24.89 1.14 3.94
CA LYS A 83 -23.69 0.91 3.12
C LYS A 83 -23.76 1.58 1.74
N SER A 84 -24.96 1.75 1.19
CA SER A 84 -25.20 2.48 -0.06
C SER A 84 -24.94 3.98 0.10
N HIS A 85 -25.40 4.59 1.18
CA HIS A 85 -25.17 6.01 1.46
C HIS A 85 -23.68 6.31 1.69
N ALA A 86 -22.97 5.48 2.46
CA ALA A 86 -21.53 5.61 2.65
C ALA A 86 -20.75 5.52 1.31
N ARG A 87 -21.20 4.66 0.38
CA ARG A 87 -20.63 4.61 -0.98
C ARG A 87 -20.94 5.88 -1.78
N ARG A 88 -22.14 6.44 -1.64
CA ARG A 88 -22.54 7.70 -2.30
C ARG A 88 -21.73 8.89 -1.78
N LEU A 89 -21.54 9.02 -0.47
CA LEU A 89 -20.69 10.07 0.12
C LEU A 89 -19.25 9.96 -0.38
N LYS A 90 -18.64 8.77 -0.35
CA LYS A 90 -17.29 8.55 -0.88
C LYS A 90 -17.16 8.84 -2.38
N ARG A 91 -18.22 8.64 -3.17
CA ARG A 91 -18.23 9.02 -4.60
C ARG A 91 -18.30 10.54 -4.75
N LYS A 92 -19.21 11.20 -4.02
CA LYS A 92 -19.32 12.67 -4.01
C LYS A 92 -18.02 13.34 -3.56
N GLU A 93 -17.39 12.84 -2.50
CA GLU A 93 -16.08 13.32 -2.02
C GLU A 93 -15.01 13.20 -3.10
N LYS A 94 -14.93 12.05 -3.79
CA LYS A 94 -13.98 11.86 -4.89
C LYS A 94 -14.28 12.73 -6.09
N GLU A 95 -15.55 12.91 -6.44
CA GLU A 95 -15.99 13.80 -7.52
C GLU A 95 -15.66 15.25 -7.20
N LYS A 96 -15.85 15.70 -5.96
CA LYS A 96 -15.43 17.03 -5.49
C LYS A 96 -13.92 17.23 -5.62
N LEU A 97 -13.11 16.28 -5.16
CA LEU A 97 -11.64 16.35 -5.29
C LEU A 97 -11.16 16.40 -6.75
N VAL A 98 -11.89 15.79 -7.68
CA VAL A 98 -11.57 15.80 -9.12
C VAL A 98 -12.15 17.03 -9.83
N SER A 99 -13.26 17.58 -9.35
CA SER A 99 -14.01 18.66 -10.00
C SER A 99 -13.64 20.08 -9.52
N GLY A 100 -12.87 20.23 -8.45
CA GLY A 100 -12.35 21.54 -8.04
C GLY A 100 -11.67 21.50 -6.68
N MET A 101 -10.43 21.98 -6.61
CA MET A 101 -9.69 22.23 -5.36
C MET A 101 -10.19 23.50 -4.64
N GLU A 102 -11.45 23.87 -4.81
CA GLU A 102 -12.03 25.11 -4.30
C GLU A 102 -12.06 25.13 -2.76
N ASP A 103 -12.36 23.98 -2.15
CA ASP A 103 -12.27 23.78 -0.69
C ASP A 103 -10.80 23.90 -0.18
N VAL A 104 -9.81 23.55 -1.00
CA VAL A 104 -8.38 23.71 -0.66
C VAL A 104 -7.96 25.17 -0.80
N ALA A 105 -8.41 25.86 -1.85
CA ALA A 105 -8.14 27.28 -2.05
C ALA A 105 -8.74 28.14 -0.93
N LEU A 106 -9.86 27.72 -0.34
CA LEU A 106 -10.46 28.37 0.83
C LEU A 106 -9.76 28.03 2.16
N ALA A 107 -9.03 26.92 2.24
CA ALA A 107 -8.30 26.51 3.44
C ALA A 107 -6.84 27.01 3.50
N LEU A 108 -6.26 27.41 2.35
CA LEU A 108 -4.91 27.97 2.28
C LEU A 108 -4.72 29.30 3.05
N PRO A 109 -5.67 30.26 3.06
CA PRO A 109 -5.51 31.52 3.79
C PRO A 109 -5.33 31.31 5.30
N SER A 110 -5.91 30.24 5.84
CA SER A 110 -5.81 29.89 7.27
C SER A 110 -4.50 29.16 7.62
N LEU A 111 -3.79 28.60 6.64
CA LEU A 111 -2.54 27.85 6.83
C LEU A 111 -1.28 28.68 6.51
N ASP A 112 -1.41 29.76 5.72
CA ASP A 112 -0.30 30.67 5.41
C ASP A 112 0.20 31.44 6.66
N GLU A 113 -0.63 31.61 7.69
CA GLU A 113 -0.20 32.19 8.97
C GLU A 113 0.68 31.23 9.80
N ASP A 114 0.53 29.91 9.64
CA ASP A 114 1.25 28.90 10.42
C ASP A 114 2.56 28.42 9.76
N LEU A 115 2.67 28.46 8.43
CA LEU A 115 3.81 27.93 7.68
C LEU A 115 5.06 28.83 7.68
N SER A 116 4.93 30.10 8.08
CA SER A 116 6.06 31.04 8.11
C SER A 116 7.07 30.76 9.23
N GLN A 117 6.82 29.79 10.12
CA GLN A 117 7.71 29.48 11.26
C GLN A 117 8.52 28.18 11.16
N GLU A 118 8.24 27.26 10.21
CA GLU A 118 8.87 25.92 10.20
C GLU A 118 9.92 25.64 9.11
N LEU A 119 10.16 26.56 8.16
CA LEU A 119 11.01 26.28 6.99
C LEU A 119 12.54 26.34 7.23
N ASP A 120 13.01 26.59 8.46
CA ASP A 120 14.44 26.77 8.76
C ASP A 120 15.19 25.50 9.26
N ARG A 121 14.56 24.31 9.34
CA ARG A 121 15.16 23.19 10.11
C ARG A 121 15.52 21.88 9.41
N THR A 122 15.30 21.67 8.11
CA THR A 122 15.64 20.36 7.50
C THR A 122 16.29 20.44 6.12
N GLN A 123 17.58 20.77 6.08
CA GLN A 123 18.46 20.43 4.97
C GLN A 123 19.73 19.73 5.51
N ALA A 124 19.79 18.40 5.38
CA ALA A 124 20.99 17.56 5.19
C ALA A 124 20.64 16.11 5.56
N ILE A 125 20.78 15.16 4.62
CA ILE A 125 21.27 13.78 4.83
C ILE A 125 21.49 13.12 3.45
N ASP A 126 22.72 12.65 3.25
CA ASP A 126 23.31 12.04 2.05
C ASP A 126 22.72 10.68 1.64
N PRO A 127 22.77 10.32 0.33
CA PRO A 127 22.38 9.00 -0.19
C PRO A 127 23.60 8.09 -0.42
N SER A 128 24.07 7.38 0.59
CA SER A 128 25.12 6.36 0.45
C SER A 128 24.95 5.21 1.43
N ASN A 129 24.22 4.15 1.02
CA ASN A 129 24.51 2.74 1.36
C ASN A 129 23.40 1.81 0.85
N ASN A 130 23.71 0.94 -0.10
CA ASN A 130 22.84 -0.18 -0.47
C ASN A 130 23.68 -1.39 -0.91
N PRO A 131 23.98 -2.36 -0.02
CA PRO A 131 24.65 -3.59 -0.40
C PRO A 131 23.64 -4.72 -0.66
N GLY A 132 23.57 -5.25 -1.89
CA GLY A 132 22.75 -6.44 -2.14
C GLY A 132 22.44 -6.80 -3.59
N ILE A 133 23.42 -6.81 -4.50
CA ILE A 133 23.22 -7.33 -5.87
C ILE A 133 23.63 -8.80 -5.90
N ARG A 134 22.66 -9.73 -5.98
CA ARG A 134 22.91 -11.14 -6.32
C ARG A 134 22.79 -11.34 -7.83
N PRO A 135 23.62 -12.22 -8.45
CA PRO A 135 23.66 -12.37 -9.90
C PRO A 135 22.41 -13.10 -10.45
N SER A 136 21.81 -12.50 -11.48
CA SER A 136 20.65 -13.02 -12.21
C SER A 136 20.97 -14.34 -12.89
N ARG A 137 20.24 -15.41 -12.56
CA ARG A 137 20.27 -16.67 -13.32
C ARG A 137 19.74 -16.42 -14.73
N ARG A 138 20.43 -16.93 -15.75
CA ARG A 138 19.98 -16.88 -17.14
C ARG A 138 18.82 -17.87 -17.31
N THR A 139 17.66 -17.39 -17.70
CA THR A 139 16.48 -18.23 -17.91
C THR A 139 16.40 -18.73 -19.35
N LYS A 140 15.69 -19.85 -19.56
CA LYS A 140 15.61 -20.54 -20.86
C LYS A 140 14.55 -19.86 -21.73
N PRO A 141 14.81 -19.56 -23.01
CA PRO A 141 13.82 -18.91 -23.86
C PRO A 141 12.58 -19.81 -24.04
N GLY A 142 11.38 -19.27 -23.80
CA GLY A 142 10.11 -19.93 -24.12
C GLY A 142 9.07 -19.99 -23.00
N LEU A 143 9.39 -19.56 -21.77
CA LEU A 143 8.42 -19.53 -20.67
C LEU A 143 7.68 -18.17 -20.61
N ILE A 144 6.35 -18.21 -20.75
CA ILE A 144 5.49 -17.04 -20.63
C ILE A 144 5.53 -16.56 -19.17
N GLY A 145 6.05 -15.34 -18.95
CA GLY A 145 6.24 -14.74 -17.62
C GLY A 145 7.68 -14.33 -17.29
N GLU A 146 8.64 -14.63 -18.16
CA GLU A 146 10.05 -14.27 -17.97
C GLU A 146 10.38 -12.90 -18.59
N GLY A 147 10.02 -11.84 -17.87
CA GLY A 147 10.72 -10.57 -18.00
C GLY A 147 11.98 -10.57 -17.12
N LYS A 148 12.80 -9.51 -17.22
CA LYS A 148 13.73 -9.17 -16.13
C LYS A 148 12.86 -9.16 -14.87
N GLY A 149 13.05 -10.10 -13.93
CA GLY A 149 12.22 -10.22 -12.72
C GLY A 149 12.27 -8.99 -11.78
N ILE A 150 12.89 -7.92 -12.25
CA ILE A 150 12.99 -6.62 -11.64
C ILE A 150 11.97 -5.70 -12.35
N PRO A 151 10.97 -5.17 -11.63
CA PRO A 151 10.04 -4.22 -12.22
C PRO A 151 10.79 -2.97 -12.70
N LEU A 152 10.24 -2.31 -13.72
CA LEU A 152 10.79 -1.05 -14.22
C LEU A 152 10.86 -0.01 -13.09
N SER A 153 11.96 0.74 -13.05
CA SER A 153 12.12 1.87 -12.12
C SER A 153 11.01 2.92 -12.32
N ASN A 154 10.65 3.69 -11.30
CA ASN A 154 9.62 4.73 -11.38
C ASN A 154 9.86 5.70 -12.56
N LYS A 155 11.12 6.11 -12.77
CA LYS A 155 11.52 6.98 -13.90
C LYS A 155 11.29 6.30 -15.25
N GLN A 156 11.59 5.01 -15.35
CA GLN A 156 11.35 4.22 -16.57
C GLN A 156 9.86 4.04 -16.83
N ARG A 157 9.06 3.75 -15.79
CA ARG A 157 7.60 3.68 -15.90
C ARG A 157 6.99 4.98 -16.38
N GLN A 158 7.40 6.12 -15.82
CA GLN A 158 6.96 7.43 -16.28
C GLN A 158 7.33 7.70 -17.74
N LYS A 159 8.55 7.32 -18.16
CA LYS A 159 8.98 7.47 -19.55
C LYS A 159 8.10 6.63 -20.50
N VAL A 160 7.85 5.36 -20.14
CA VAL A 160 6.97 4.45 -20.90
C VAL A 160 5.54 4.98 -20.96
N LEU A 161 5.00 5.49 -19.84
CA LEU A 161 3.65 6.08 -19.82
C LEU A 161 3.56 7.33 -20.71
N LYS A 162 4.58 8.19 -20.72
CA LYS A 162 4.62 9.37 -21.60
C LYS A 162 4.63 8.96 -23.07
N THR A 163 5.43 7.97 -23.44
CA THR A 163 5.47 7.48 -24.83
C THR A 163 4.16 6.83 -25.25
N GLU A 164 3.55 6.02 -24.39
CA GLU A 164 2.25 5.38 -24.68
C GLU A 164 1.12 6.41 -24.78
N LYS A 165 1.13 7.45 -23.94
CA LYS A 165 0.14 8.55 -24.02
C LYS A 165 0.20 9.28 -25.38
N ALA A 166 1.39 9.53 -25.91
CA ALA A 166 1.55 10.16 -27.22
C ALA A 166 1.12 9.23 -28.37
N ARG A 167 1.28 7.92 -28.18
CA ARG A 167 1.01 6.88 -29.18
C ARG A 167 -0.48 6.55 -29.32
N GLN A 168 -1.21 6.51 -28.21
CA GLN A 168 -2.62 6.12 -28.17
C GLN A 168 -3.52 6.89 -29.17
N PRO A 169 -3.49 8.23 -29.30
CA PRO A 169 -4.35 8.93 -30.25
C PRO A 169 -4.04 8.58 -31.71
N LEU A 170 -2.76 8.35 -32.05
CA LEU A 170 -2.36 7.94 -33.40
C LEU A 170 -2.93 6.56 -33.76
N LEU A 171 -2.94 5.65 -32.80
CA LEU A 171 -3.50 4.32 -32.98
C LEU A 171 -5.03 4.39 -33.17
N LEU A 172 -5.72 5.20 -32.37
CA LEU A 172 -7.17 5.39 -32.46
C LEU A 172 -7.61 6.09 -33.76
N ALA A 173 -6.77 6.96 -34.33
CA ALA A 173 -7.04 7.65 -35.59
C ALA A 173 -6.91 6.74 -36.84
N SER A 174 -6.31 5.56 -36.71
CA SER A 174 -6.10 4.64 -37.82
C SER A 174 -7.40 3.92 -38.22
N LYS A 175 -7.63 3.77 -39.54
CA LYS A 175 -8.79 3.02 -40.06
C LYS A 175 -8.76 1.54 -39.66
N GLU A 176 -7.55 0.98 -39.56
CA GLU A 176 -7.30 -0.41 -39.14
C GLU A 176 -7.82 -0.69 -37.73
N PHE A 177 -7.78 0.30 -36.84
CA PHE A 177 -8.30 0.15 -35.49
C PHE A 177 -9.82 0.00 -35.46
N SER A 178 -10.54 0.69 -36.36
CA SER A 178 -12.00 0.58 -36.48
C SER A 178 -12.44 -0.75 -37.07
N THR A 179 -11.64 -1.38 -37.93
CA THR A 179 -11.99 -2.67 -38.56
C THR A 179 -11.60 -3.85 -37.68
N ASN A 180 -10.38 -3.85 -37.13
CA ASN A 180 -9.89 -4.88 -36.21
C ASN A 180 -8.91 -4.29 -35.19
N PRO A 181 -9.38 -3.93 -33.98
CA PRO A 181 -8.55 -3.25 -32.99
C PRO A 181 -7.39 -4.14 -32.50
N PHE A 182 -7.60 -5.46 -32.40
CA PHE A 182 -6.56 -6.39 -31.93
C PHE A 182 -5.46 -6.60 -32.96
N ALA A 183 -5.80 -6.67 -34.25
CA ALA A 183 -4.82 -6.75 -35.32
C ALA A 183 -4.00 -5.45 -35.41
N ALA A 184 -4.68 -4.29 -35.37
CA ALA A 184 -4.02 -2.99 -35.36
C ALA A 184 -3.07 -2.83 -34.16
N LEU A 185 -3.50 -3.22 -32.96
CA LEU A 185 -2.65 -3.22 -31.76
C LEU A 185 -1.43 -4.13 -31.92
N ARG A 186 -1.58 -5.32 -32.52
CA ARG A 186 -0.48 -6.26 -32.75
C ARG A 186 0.55 -5.69 -33.74
N ILE A 187 0.10 -5.18 -34.87
CA ILE A 187 0.95 -4.58 -35.91
C ILE A 187 1.66 -3.35 -35.34
N HIS A 188 0.94 -2.50 -34.64
CA HIS A 188 1.51 -1.33 -34.00
C HIS A 188 2.59 -1.71 -32.98
N ALA A 189 2.31 -2.69 -32.10
CA ALA A 189 3.27 -3.17 -31.13
C ALA A 189 4.52 -3.77 -31.78
N GLN A 190 4.37 -4.54 -32.87
CA GLN A 190 5.50 -5.07 -33.63
C GLN A 190 6.38 -3.95 -34.22
N ASN A 191 5.75 -2.89 -34.75
CA ASN A 191 6.47 -1.78 -35.35
C ASN A 191 7.19 -0.90 -34.33
N THR A 192 6.63 -0.75 -33.12
CA THR A 192 7.20 0.15 -32.10
C THR A 192 8.02 -0.54 -31.02
N LEU A 193 7.66 -1.72 -30.54
CA LEU A 193 8.32 -2.35 -29.39
C LEU A 193 9.51 -3.24 -29.79
N VAL A 194 9.38 -4.01 -30.89
CA VAL A 194 10.41 -5.00 -31.30
C VAL A 194 11.69 -4.32 -31.79
N LYS A 195 11.60 -3.11 -32.34
CA LYS A 195 12.77 -2.37 -32.85
C LYS A 195 13.70 -1.87 -31.72
N HIS A 196 13.18 -1.64 -30.53
CA HIS A 196 13.96 -1.14 -29.40
C HIS A 196 14.65 -2.23 -28.57
N GLU A 197 14.45 -3.52 -28.91
CA GLU A 197 15.12 -4.63 -28.21
C GLU A 197 16.48 -4.99 -28.81
N LYS A 198 16.76 -4.58 -30.06
CA LYS A 198 17.97 -4.99 -30.81
C LYS A 198 19.20 -4.10 -30.63
N GLU A 199 19.09 -2.99 -29.91
CA GLU A 199 20.24 -2.12 -29.61
C GLU A 199 20.75 -2.41 -28.19
N LYS A 200 21.54 -3.48 -28.06
CA LYS A 200 22.34 -3.76 -26.86
C LYS A 200 23.65 -4.43 -27.24
#